data_AF-A0A9W6SY32-F1
#
_entry.id   AF-A0A9W6SY32-F1
#
_cell.length_a   1.000
_cell.length_b   1.000
_cell.length_c   1.000
_cell.angle_alpha   90.00
_cell.angle_beta   90.00
_cell.angle_gamma   90.00
#
_symmetry.space_group_name_H-M   'P 1'
#
loop_
_entity.id
_entity.type
_entity.pdbx_description
1 polymer ?
#
loop_
_entity_poly.entity_id
_entity_poly.type
_entity_poly.pdbx_seq_one_letter_code
_entity_poly.pdbx_strand_id
1 'polypeptide(L)'
;MIIENEKDDKYLFISMLCHRIIINLHDSDASPQSALELAVDMHSTIVISCSGFQRCIKWLWRGWIVQSQADPSDYVLYKGLSSPNFIDHFNPERIKTPMYQNALEIFFSIVYLLIYTYIVNTETTVNLNFMEITFMIFTFGLIYDEFVKFYHIGINYLQFWNSFNDTMFCIIVTSFVFRFLSLETKNPVKRDEFQTISFRVLSLAAPFMWNRLLLYLDVYEFVGAMIVVLKTMIKESAYFFVLLAFIIIGFSQAFIGVDQADGERDVTQFLITVLFRTVLGGANFNAMERFAAPYGSILYYSYTFIVTLCLLNILIALYSTAYTNISDNSTQEYLAITAQKTLRYIRAPDEAVFVPPLNVIELFCLSIPFRAILSAKNYARLTYCVMYIIYSPLLLLTSVYEVKSGKRVQYNRSKFKKDDDNEDDLEWDLEDGYDEDVEQETNERNIRESLRAQRRAELEDPTFLINYQSWKNDLPNLAPPVWKSIEAGVTWETFEILNKIDELTKNINSLVEETKKINITNNKNNKDS
;
A
#
# COMPACT_ATOMS: atom_id res chain seq x y z
N MET A 1 6.54 22.02 7.18
CA MET A 1 7.57 22.00 6.10
C MET A 1 7.22 23.02 5.01
N ILE A 2 8.15 23.41 4.11
CA ILE A 2 7.85 24.37 3.01
C ILE A 2 6.64 23.88 2.16
N ILE A 3 6.57 22.57 1.94
CA ILE A 3 5.47 21.88 1.21
C ILE A 3 4.09 22.13 1.85
N GLU A 4 4.01 22.20 3.18
CA GLU A 4 2.73 22.34 3.91
C GLU A 4 2.28 23.79 4.05
N ASN A 5 3.22 24.73 3.94
CA ASN A 5 2.93 26.16 4.04
C ASN A 5 2.39 26.73 2.72
N GLU A 6 2.63 26.05 1.60
CA GLU A 6 2.21 26.48 0.27
C GLU A 6 0.71 26.23 0.08
N LYS A 7 -0.03 27.28 -0.32
CA LYS A 7 -1.50 27.21 -0.46
C LYS A 7 -1.93 26.98 -1.90
N ASP A 8 -1.12 27.39 -2.87
CA ASP A 8 -1.42 27.17 -4.29
C ASP A 8 -0.97 25.78 -4.71
N ASP A 9 -1.94 24.89 -4.89
CA ASP A 9 -1.72 23.51 -5.27
C ASP A 9 -1.04 23.39 -6.65
N LYS A 10 -1.36 24.28 -7.61
CA LYS A 10 -0.77 24.19 -8.96
C LYS A 10 0.70 24.57 -8.94
N TYR A 11 1.04 25.61 -8.20
CA TYR A 11 2.43 26.01 -7.99
C TYR A 11 3.22 24.92 -7.25
N LEU A 12 2.66 24.39 -6.16
CA LEU A 12 3.26 23.31 -5.39
C LEU A 12 3.55 22.08 -6.26
N PHE A 13 2.57 21.61 -7.03
CA PHE A 13 2.71 20.37 -7.79
C PHE A 13 3.61 20.55 -9.01
N ILE A 14 3.37 21.56 -9.84
CA ILE A 14 4.07 21.69 -11.13
C ILE A 14 5.43 22.35 -10.93
N SER A 15 5.46 23.51 -10.27
CA SER A 15 6.67 24.36 -10.22
C SER A 15 7.65 23.92 -9.13
N MET A 16 7.16 23.42 -7.99
CA MET A 16 8.03 23.03 -6.87
C MET A 16 8.39 21.53 -6.89
N LEU A 17 7.40 20.65 -7.08
CA LEU A 17 7.61 19.19 -7.00
C LEU A 17 8.03 18.57 -8.34
N CYS A 18 7.24 18.75 -9.40
CA CYS A 18 7.45 18.09 -10.69
C CYS A 18 8.51 18.75 -11.57
N HIS A 19 8.83 20.02 -11.35
CA HIS A 19 9.85 20.73 -12.14
C HIS A 19 11.22 20.09 -11.96
N ARG A 20 11.92 19.82 -13.06
CA ARG A 20 13.28 19.26 -13.05
C ARG A 20 14.29 20.37 -12.86
N ILE A 21 15.09 20.26 -11.81
CA ILE A 21 16.13 21.23 -11.46
C ILE A 21 17.50 20.60 -11.71
N ILE A 22 18.43 21.39 -12.22
CA ILE A 22 19.84 21.01 -12.35
C ILE A 22 20.58 21.60 -11.16
N ILE A 23 21.25 20.74 -10.38
CA ILE A 23 22.09 21.14 -9.26
C ILE A 23 23.53 21.14 -9.77
N ASN A 24 24.20 22.28 -9.72
CA ASN A 24 25.64 22.37 -10.00
C ASN A 24 26.42 22.23 -8.69
N LEU A 25 27.27 21.21 -8.62
CA LEU A 25 28.19 20.97 -7.52
C LEU A 25 29.61 20.91 -8.10
N HIS A 26 30.50 21.76 -7.59
CA HIS A 26 31.92 21.78 -7.98
C HIS A 26 32.16 21.91 -9.49
N ASP A 27 31.46 22.82 -10.17
CA ASP A 27 31.53 23.05 -11.63
C ASP A 27 31.12 21.83 -12.48
N SER A 28 30.45 20.84 -11.85
CA SER A 28 29.82 19.72 -12.53
C SER A 28 28.31 19.79 -12.38
N ASP A 29 27.61 19.82 -13.52
CA ASP A 29 26.16 19.78 -13.56
C ASP A 29 25.68 18.34 -13.31
N ALA A 30 24.82 18.17 -12.30
CA ALA A 30 24.13 16.91 -12.08
C ALA A 30 23.06 16.66 -13.17
N SER A 31 22.66 15.40 -13.34
CA SER A 31 21.51 15.09 -14.20
C SER A 31 20.26 15.83 -13.71
N PRO A 32 19.45 16.43 -14.59
CA PRO A 32 18.22 17.11 -14.20
C PRO A 32 17.28 16.14 -13.46
N GLN A 33 16.89 16.49 -12.24
CA GLN A 33 15.98 15.67 -11.43
C GLN A 33 14.91 16.54 -10.80
N SER A 34 13.70 16.00 -10.70
CA SER A 34 12.60 16.65 -9.98
C SER A 34 12.72 16.40 -8.48
N ALA A 35 12.27 17.33 -7.65
CA ALA A 35 12.25 17.14 -6.20
C ALA A 35 11.39 15.93 -5.79
N LEU A 36 10.31 15.68 -6.52
CA LEU A 36 9.44 14.52 -6.34
C LEU A 36 10.15 13.21 -6.70
N GLU A 37 10.85 13.21 -7.82
CA GLU A 37 11.66 12.08 -8.29
C GLU A 37 12.79 11.75 -7.31
N LEU A 38 13.55 12.76 -6.89
CA LEU A 38 14.69 12.64 -5.99
C LEU A 38 14.27 12.18 -4.58
N ALA A 39 13.14 12.67 -4.04
CA ALA A 39 12.66 12.27 -2.73
C ALA A 39 12.34 10.77 -2.66
N VAL A 40 11.75 10.21 -3.73
CA VAL A 40 11.46 8.78 -3.83
C VAL A 40 12.73 7.96 -4.04
N ASP A 41 13.65 8.42 -4.89
CA ASP A 41 14.90 7.70 -5.16
C ASP A 41 15.81 7.65 -3.93
N MET A 42 15.83 8.70 -3.11
CA MET A 42 16.54 8.72 -1.81
C MET A 42 15.77 8.02 -0.68
N HIS A 43 14.55 7.54 -0.95
CA HIS A 43 13.66 6.94 0.05
C HIS A 43 13.45 7.84 1.29
N SER A 44 13.20 9.13 1.07
CA SER A 44 12.99 10.12 2.14
C SER A 44 11.54 10.07 2.65
N THR A 45 11.24 9.13 3.55
CA THR A 45 9.88 8.87 4.06
C THR A 45 9.22 10.11 4.66
N ILE A 46 9.97 10.97 5.35
CA ILE A 46 9.46 12.22 5.98
C ILE A 46 8.88 13.18 4.94
N VAL A 47 9.58 13.37 3.81
CA VAL A 47 9.12 14.26 2.73
C VAL A 47 7.96 13.62 1.99
N ILE A 48 8.08 12.31 1.70
CA ILE A 48 7.05 11.57 0.98
C ILE A 48 5.73 11.54 1.77
N SER A 49 5.78 11.41 3.10
CA SER A 49 4.57 11.36 3.94
C SER A 49 3.85 12.70 4.07
N CYS A 50 4.41 13.80 3.57
CA CYS A 50 3.75 15.11 3.61
C CYS A 50 2.44 15.10 2.81
N SER A 51 1.40 15.75 3.33
CA SER A 51 0.07 15.80 2.69
C SER A 51 0.11 16.40 1.28
N GLY A 52 0.85 17.50 1.09
CA GLY A 52 1.03 18.12 -0.24
C GLY A 52 1.76 17.21 -1.24
N PHE A 53 2.74 16.44 -0.77
CA PHE A 53 3.44 15.46 -1.60
C PHE A 53 2.50 14.32 -2.03
N GLN A 54 1.75 13.77 -1.09
CA GLN A 54 0.79 12.70 -1.37
C GLN A 54 -0.36 13.15 -2.28
N ARG A 55 -0.84 14.39 -2.13
CA ARG A 55 -1.81 14.97 -3.07
C ARG A 55 -1.24 15.07 -4.49
N CYS A 56 0.02 15.49 -4.64
CA CYS A 56 0.70 15.50 -5.93
C CYS A 56 0.79 14.09 -6.56
N ILE A 57 1.22 13.09 -5.77
CA ILE A 57 1.25 11.68 -6.21
C ILE A 57 -0.13 11.18 -6.61
N LYS A 58 -1.18 11.54 -5.86
CA LYS A 58 -2.57 11.19 -6.19
C LYS A 58 -3.03 11.80 -7.53
N TRP A 59 -2.64 13.05 -7.82
CA TRP A 59 -2.92 13.71 -9.10
C TRP A 59 -2.16 13.06 -10.26
N LEU A 60 -0.92 12.63 -10.03
CA LEU A 60 -0.12 11.86 -10.99
C LEU A 60 -0.73 10.48 -11.23
N TRP A 61 -1.15 9.77 -10.17
CA TRP A 61 -1.77 8.44 -10.25
C TRP A 61 -3.05 8.45 -11.10
N ARG A 62 -3.91 9.46 -10.91
CA ARG A 62 -5.13 9.69 -11.71
C ARG A 62 -4.87 10.20 -13.12
N GLY A 63 -3.64 10.66 -13.40
CA GLY A 63 -3.30 11.31 -14.66
C GLY A 63 -3.98 12.67 -14.86
N TRP A 64 -4.17 13.43 -13.78
CA TRP A 64 -4.52 14.85 -13.85
C TRP A 64 -3.30 15.69 -14.22
N ILE A 65 -2.12 15.23 -13.80
CA ILE A 65 -0.81 15.71 -14.24
C ILE A 65 -0.23 14.66 -15.18
N VAL A 66 0.17 15.08 -16.39
CA VAL A 66 0.70 14.20 -17.44
C VAL A 66 1.99 14.82 -18.00
N GLN A 67 2.93 14.00 -18.46
CA GLN A 67 4.10 14.52 -19.18
C GLN A 67 3.69 15.20 -20.48
N SER A 68 4.36 16.30 -20.81
CA SER A 68 4.10 17.04 -22.04
C SER A 68 4.49 16.21 -23.27
N GLN A 69 3.65 16.25 -24.31
CA GLN A 69 3.96 15.59 -25.59
C GLN A 69 5.13 16.24 -26.33
N ALA A 70 5.39 17.53 -26.07
CA ALA A 70 6.45 18.29 -26.74
C ALA A 70 7.81 18.13 -26.06
N ASP A 71 7.82 17.98 -24.73
CA ASP A 71 9.02 17.71 -23.94
C ASP A 71 8.67 16.70 -22.83
N PRO A 72 9.15 15.44 -22.93
CA PRO A 72 8.93 14.42 -21.90
C PRO A 72 9.48 14.80 -20.51
N SER A 73 10.32 15.83 -20.43
CA SER A 73 10.91 16.31 -19.17
C SER A 73 9.99 17.21 -18.37
N ASP A 74 8.91 17.71 -18.98
CA ASP A 74 8.00 18.67 -18.37
C ASP A 74 6.64 18.04 -18.02
N TYR A 75 6.06 18.47 -16.90
CA TYR A 75 4.79 17.97 -16.38
C TYR A 75 3.72 19.05 -16.51
N VAL A 76 2.61 18.71 -17.18
CA VAL A 76 1.54 19.66 -17.50
C VAL A 76 0.20 19.13 -17.01
N LEU A 77 -0.69 20.04 -16.62
CA LEU A 77 -2.07 19.69 -16.28
C LEU A 77 -2.85 19.24 -17.52
N TYR A 78 -3.61 18.17 -17.36
CA TYR A 78 -4.48 17.66 -18.41
C TYR A 78 -5.59 18.68 -18.73
N LYS A 79 -5.67 19.09 -20.00
CA LYS A 79 -6.62 20.13 -20.45
C LYS A 79 -8.08 19.72 -20.30
N GLY A 80 -8.39 18.42 -20.45
CA GLY A 80 -9.73 17.87 -20.34
C GLY A 80 -10.19 17.60 -18.91
N LEU A 81 -9.47 18.04 -17.87
CA LEU A 81 -9.78 17.65 -16.49
C LEU A 81 -11.22 17.98 -16.05
N SER A 82 -11.78 19.09 -16.53
CA SER A 82 -13.14 19.53 -16.18
C SER A 82 -14.15 19.40 -17.33
N SER A 83 -13.81 18.72 -18.43
CA SER A 83 -14.76 18.54 -19.53
C SER A 83 -15.80 17.49 -19.13
N PRO A 84 -17.11 17.79 -19.19
CA PRO A 84 -18.15 16.79 -18.94
C PRO A 84 -18.46 15.92 -20.16
N ASN A 85 -17.84 16.22 -21.31
CA ASN A 85 -18.12 15.52 -22.57
C ASN A 85 -17.44 14.16 -22.60
N PHE A 86 -18.18 13.14 -23.00
CA PHE A 86 -17.65 11.79 -23.16
C PHE A 86 -16.55 11.68 -24.23
N ILE A 87 -16.73 12.38 -25.36
CA ILE A 87 -15.82 12.29 -26.52
C ILE A 87 -14.42 12.83 -26.17
N ASP A 88 -14.34 13.84 -25.31
CA ASP A 88 -13.07 14.45 -24.90
C ASP A 88 -12.20 13.47 -24.09
N HIS A 89 -12.82 12.47 -23.46
CA HIS A 89 -12.15 11.45 -22.64
C HIS A 89 -11.92 10.13 -23.40
N PHE A 90 -12.57 9.94 -24.56
CA PHE A 90 -12.43 8.74 -25.39
C PHE A 90 -11.13 8.74 -26.22
N ASN A 91 -10.00 8.87 -25.53
CA ASN A 91 -8.67 9.02 -26.13
C ASN A 91 -7.72 7.91 -25.63
N PRO A 92 -7.08 7.13 -26.52
CA PRO A 92 -6.11 6.09 -26.14
C PRO A 92 -4.93 6.59 -25.31
N GLU A 93 -4.58 7.87 -25.43
CA GLU A 93 -3.51 8.48 -24.62
C GLU A 93 -3.81 8.43 -23.12
N ARG A 94 -5.09 8.37 -22.72
CA ARG A 94 -5.49 8.22 -21.31
C ARG A 94 -5.06 6.89 -20.71
N ILE A 95 -4.75 5.89 -21.52
CA ILE A 95 -4.25 4.59 -21.01
C ILE A 95 -2.87 4.73 -20.38
N LYS A 96 -2.12 5.78 -20.73
CA LYS A 96 -0.83 6.09 -20.11
C LYS A 96 -0.96 6.46 -18.63
N THR A 97 -2.16 6.72 -18.11
CA THR A 97 -2.32 7.06 -16.69
C THR A 97 -2.02 5.83 -15.81
N PRO A 98 -1.26 6.00 -14.71
CA PRO A 98 -0.84 4.89 -13.84
C PRO A 98 -2.01 4.06 -13.32
N MET A 99 -3.11 4.71 -12.95
CA MET A 99 -4.30 4.04 -12.43
C MET A 99 -4.88 3.03 -13.43
N TYR A 100 -5.03 3.40 -14.71
CA TYR A 100 -5.59 2.50 -15.71
C TYR A 100 -4.59 1.42 -16.14
N GLN A 101 -3.30 1.73 -16.24
CA GLN A 101 -2.26 0.73 -16.48
C GLN A 101 -2.29 -0.35 -15.39
N ASN A 102 -2.27 0.05 -14.11
CA ASN A 102 -2.30 -0.89 -13.00
C ASN A 102 -3.60 -1.72 -12.98
N ALA A 103 -4.76 -1.11 -13.25
CA ALA A 103 -6.03 -1.84 -13.32
C ALA A 103 -6.04 -2.89 -14.45
N LEU A 104 -5.48 -2.54 -15.62
CA LEU A 104 -5.31 -3.47 -16.75
C LEU A 104 -4.35 -4.60 -16.40
N GLU A 105 -3.22 -4.31 -15.75
CA GLU A 105 -2.26 -5.33 -15.31
C GLU A 105 -2.89 -6.31 -14.33
N ILE A 106 -3.67 -5.82 -13.36
CA ILE A 106 -4.45 -6.66 -12.44
C ILE A 106 -5.42 -7.55 -13.20
N PHE A 107 -6.22 -6.97 -14.10
CA PHE A 107 -7.20 -7.71 -14.89
C PHE A 107 -6.54 -8.82 -15.72
N PHE A 108 -5.47 -8.50 -16.45
CA PHE A 108 -4.72 -9.45 -17.23
C PHE A 108 -4.03 -10.51 -16.36
N SER A 109 -3.52 -10.14 -15.19
CA SER A 109 -2.95 -11.11 -14.24
C SER A 109 -3.99 -12.10 -13.71
N ILE A 110 -5.22 -11.66 -13.45
CA ILE A 110 -6.33 -12.55 -13.05
C ILE A 110 -6.70 -13.49 -14.20
N VAL A 111 -6.85 -12.96 -15.43
CA VAL A 111 -7.13 -13.78 -16.61
C VAL A 111 -6.03 -14.82 -16.83
N TYR A 112 -4.76 -14.43 -16.70
CA TYR A 112 -3.61 -15.34 -16.80
C TYR A 112 -3.65 -16.47 -15.78
N LEU A 113 -3.98 -16.14 -14.52
CA LEU A 113 -4.11 -17.12 -13.44
C LEU A 113 -5.26 -18.10 -13.70
N LEU A 114 -6.39 -17.63 -14.23
CA LEU A 114 -7.53 -18.48 -14.60
C LEU A 114 -7.15 -19.44 -15.73
N ILE A 115 -6.47 -18.96 -16.77
CA ILE A 115 -5.99 -19.79 -17.88
C ILE A 115 -4.98 -20.82 -17.36
N TYR A 116 -4.01 -20.41 -16.54
CA TYR A 116 -3.04 -21.31 -15.92
C TYR A 116 -3.72 -22.41 -15.09
N THR A 117 -4.66 -22.03 -14.22
CA THR A 117 -5.40 -22.96 -13.37
C THR A 117 -6.23 -23.92 -14.21
N TYR A 118 -6.82 -23.45 -15.30
CA TYR A 118 -7.53 -24.30 -16.25
C TYR A 118 -6.60 -25.34 -16.90
N ILE A 119 -5.41 -24.94 -17.36
CA ILE A 119 -4.44 -25.83 -18.00
C ILE A 119 -3.92 -26.89 -17.02
N VAL A 120 -3.59 -26.50 -15.80
CA VAL A 120 -3.04 -27.44 -14.80
C VAL A 120 -4.07 -28.48 -14.35
N ASN A 121 -5.37 -28.15 -14.36
CA ASN A 121 -6.44 -29.05 -13.91
C ASN A 121 -7.12 -29.83 -15.04
N THR A 122 -6.85 -29.51 -16.30
CA THR A 122 -7.45 -30.21 -17.45
C THR A 122 -6.62 -31.44 -17.82
N GLU A 123 -7.30 -32.52 -18.23
CA GLU A 123 -6.64 -33.74 -18.67
C GLU A 123 -5.69 -33.48 -19.85
N THR A 124 -4.51 -34.09 -19.77
CA THR A 124 -3.44 -33.84 -20.73
C THR A 124 -3.80 -34.41 -22.09
N THR A 125 -3.97 -33.55 -23.09
CA THR A 125 -4.20 -33.96 -24.48
C THR A 125 -2.89 -33.93 -25.28
N VAL A 126 -2.79 -34.81 -26.28
CA VAL A 126 -1.60 -34.94 -27.13
C VAL A 126 -1.42 -33.71 -28.03
N ASN A 127 -2.52 -33.06 -28.41
CA ASN A 127 -2.50 -31.88 -29.26
C ASN A 127 -2.51 -30.60 -28.42
N LEU A 128 -1.98 -29.52 -29.00
CA LEU A 128 -2.05 -28.19 -28.38
C LEU A 128 -3.50 -27.72 -28.32
N ASN A 129 -3.99 -27.45 -27.12
CA ASN A 129 -5.28 -26.83 -26.90
C ASN A 129 -5.20 -25.32 -27.21
N PHE A 130 -6.30 -24.70 -27.62
CA PHE A 130 -6.41 -23.25 -27.80
C PHE A 130 -5.99 -22.47 -26.55
N MET A 131 -6.37 -22.98 -25.36
CA MET A 131 -5.98 -22.39 -24.08
C MET A 131 -4.47 -22.48 -23.82
N GLU A 132 -3.82 -23.58 -24.22
CA GLU A 132 -2.35 -23.73 -24.11
C GLU A 132 -1.64 -22.72 -25.02
N ILE A 133 -2.09 -22.56 -26.26
CA ILE A 133 -1.53 -21.58 -27.21
C ILE A 133 -1.71 -20.16 -26.67
N THR A 134 -2.90 -19.85 -26.15
CA THR A 134 -3.19 -18.54 -25.55
C THR A 134 -2.27 -18.29 -24.35
N PHE A 135 -2.07 -19.29 -23.48
CA PHE A 135 -1.15 -19.20 -22.34
C PHE A 135 0.30 -18.99 -22.76
N MET A 136 0.76 -19.65 -23.81
CA MET A 136 2.11 -19.46 -24.36
C MET A 136 2.31 -18.05 -24.90
N ILE A 137 1.35 -17.53 -25.68
CA ILE A 137 1.39 -16.16 -26.20
C ILE A 137 1.39 -15.14 -25.05
N PHE A 138 0.54 -15.37 -24.04
CA PHE A 138 0.44 -14.51 -22.86
C PHE A 138 1.76 -14.47 -22.08
N THR A 139 2.34 -15.65 -21.84
CA THR A 139 3.62 -15.78 -21.14
C THR A 139 4.75 -15.10 -21.92
N PHE A 140 4.76 -15.23 -23.25
CA PHE A 140 5.74 -14.56 -24.09
C PHE A 140 5.63 -13.03 -23.98
N GLY A 141 4.41 -12.48 -24.01
CA GLY A 141 4.18 -11.05 -23.78
C GLY A 141 4.71 -10.57 -22.44
N LEU A 142 4.45 -11.32 -21.35
CA LEU A 142 4.95 -10.99 -20.03
C LEU A 142 6.48 -11.05 -19.94
N ILE A 143 7.11 -12.07 -20.52
CA ILE A 143 8.59 -12.19 -20.52
C ILE A 143 9.23 -11.07 -21.34
N TYR A 144 8.64 -10.72 -22.48
CA TYR A 144 9.14 -9.63 -23.32
C TYR A 144 9.11 -8.29 -22.57
N ASP A 145 8.02 -8.02 -21.84
CA ASP A 145 7.89 -6.83 -21.01
C ASP A 145 8.97 -6.77 -19.90
N GLU A 146 9.20 -7.86 -19.19
CA GLU A 146 10.28 -7.91 -18.18
C GLU A 146 11.67 -7.77 -18.81
N PHE A 147 11.88 -8.31 -20.02
CA PHE A 147 13.14 -8.16 -20.75
C PHE A 147 13.40 -6.71 -21.17
N VAL A 148 12.38 -5.99 -21.64
CA VAL A 148 12.48 -4.56 -21.97
C VAL A 148 12.82 -3.75 -20.71
N LYS A 149 12.17 -4.03 -19.58
CA LYS A 149 12.49 -3.39 -18.29
C LYS A 149 13.92 -3.67 -17.86
N PHE A 150 14.37 -4.92 -17.97
CA PHE A 150 15.76 -5.29 -17.66
C PHE A 150 16.76 -4.56 -18.55
N TYR A 151 16.47 -4.42 -19.85
CA TYR A 151 17.33 -3.70 -20.79
C TYR A 151 17.49 -2.22 -20.44
N HIS A 152 16.41 -1.54 -20.06
CA HIS A 152 16.44 -0.11 -19.75
C HIS A 152 16.97 0.22 -18.33
N ILE A 153 16.60 -0.57 -17.33
CA ILE A 153 16.93 -0.31 -15.92
C ILE A 153 18.29 -0.92 -15.55
N GLY A 154 18.73 -1.98 -16.23
CA GLY A 154 19.97 -2.70 -15.95
C GLY A 154 19.93 -3.46 -14.63
N ILE A 155 21.06 -3.53 -13.92
CA ILE A 155 21.21 -4.34 -12.68
C ILE A 155 20.23 -3.92 -11.59
N ASN A 156 19.84 -2.63 -11.55
CA ASN A 156 18.90 -2.10 -10.56
C ASN A 156 17.49 -2.71 -10.69
N TYR A 157 17.20 -3.43 -11.78
CA TYR A 157 15.97 -4.19 -11.96
C TYR A 157 15.86 -5.39 -11.01
N LEU A 158 16.98 -5.97 -10.58
CA LEU A 158 17.02 -7.20 -9.77
C LEU A 158 16.60 -6.96 -8.31
N GLN A 159 15.35 -6.60 -8.11
CA GLN A 159 14.69 -6.53 -6.82
C GLN A 159 14.09 -7.89 -6.46
N PHE A 160 13.95 -8.17 -5.15
CA PHE A 160 13.39 -9.43 -4.62
C PHE A 160 12.15 -9.93 -5.36
N TRP A 161 11.16 -9.06 -5.59
CA TRP A 161 9.91 -9.42 -6.26
C TRP A 161 10.08 -9.69 -7.76
N ASN A 162 10.96 -8.93 -8.42
CA ASN A 162 11.27 -9.16 -9.83
C ASN A 162 12.00 -10.49 -10.00
N SER A 163 12.99 -10.79 -9.16
CA SER A 163 13.68 -12.08 -9.17
C SER A 163 12.75 -13.26 -8.86
N PHE A 164 11.75 -13.07 -7.99
CA PHE A 164 10.71 -14.08 -7.74
C PHE A 164 9.85 -14.32 -8.99
N ASN A 165 9.47 -13.27 -9.71
CA ASN A 165 8.77 -13.35 -10.99
C ASN A 165 9.63 -13.98 -12.10
N ASP A 166 10.92 -13.63 -12.17
CA ASP A 166 11.86 -14.21 -13.15
C ASP A 166 12.05 -15.71 -12.92
N THR A 167 12.08 -16.14 -11.66
CA THR A 167 12.14 -17.56 -11.29
C THR A 167 10.90 -18.30 -11.77
N MET A 168 9.71 -17.71 -11.59
CA MET A 168 8.45 -18.25 -12.11
C MET A 168 8.51 -18.42 -13.64
N PHE A 169 8.94 -17.38 -14.37
CA PHE A 169 9.04 -17.43 -15.82
C PHE A 169 10.07 -18.47 -16.28
N CYS A 170 11.22 -18.60 -15.61
CA CYS A 170 12.20 -19.64 -15.89
C CYS A 170 11.60 -21.05 -15.79
N ILE A 171 10.79 -21.33 -14.75
CA ILE A 171 10.10 -22.62 -14.57
C ILE A 171 9.10 -22.87 -15.72
N ILE A 172 8.29 -21.86 -16.06
CA ILE A 172 7.28 -21.98 -17.13
C ILE A 172 7.95 -22.19 -18.49
N VAL A 173 9.00 -21.43 -18.81
CA VAL A 173 9.77 -21.60 -20.05
C VAL A 173 10.38 -22.99 -20.13
N THR A 174 10.94 -23.50 -19.03
CA THR A 174 11.47 -24.86 -18.96
C THR A 174 10.38 -25.90 -19.26
N SER A 175 9.17 -25.72 -18.70
CA SER A 175 8.02 -26.55 -19.01
C SER A 175 7.64 -26.50 -20.50
N PHE A 176 7.64 -25.31 -21.12
CA PHE A 176 7.37 -25.15 -22.54
C PHE A 176 8.41 -25.83 -23.43
N VAL A 177 9.70 -25.76 -23.08
CA VAL A 177 10.76 -26.50 -23.81
C VAL A 177 10.46 -28.00 -23.82
N PHE A 178 10.12 -28.59 -22.66
CA PHE A 178 9.71 -30.00 -22.61
C PHE A 178 8.42 -30.28 -23.40
N ARG A 179 7.48 -29.33 -23.42
CA ARG A 179 6.25 -29.45 -24.23
C ARG A 179 6.55 -29.48 -25.73
N PHE A 180 7.44 -28.62 -26.21
CA PHE A 180 7.87 -28.62 -27.62
C PHE A 180 8.63 -29.88 -27.98
N LEU A 181 9.54 -30.36 -27.11
CA LEU A 181 10.25 -31.62 -27.31
C LEU A 181 9.30 -32.83 -27.37
N SER A 182 8.25 -32.83 -26.56
CA SER A 182 7.18 -33.83 -26.62
C SER A 182 6.50 -33.84 -28.00
N LEU A 183 6.16 -32.67 -28.55
CA LEU A 183 5.48 -32.55 -29.85
C LEU A 183 6.36 -32.99 -31.03
N GLU A 184 7.67 -32.74 -30.97
CA GLU A 184 8.62 -33.14 -32.01
C GLU A 184 8.91 -34.66 -31.98
N THR A 185 8.80 -35.27 -30.81
CA THR A 185 9.14 -36.69 -30.60
C THR A 185 8.10 -37.62 -31.25
N LYS A 186 8.51 -38.35 -32.29
CA LYS A 186 7.66 -39.33 -33.00
C LYS A 186 7.37 -40.62 -32.22
N ASN A 187 8.22 -40.97 -31.24
CA ASN A 187 8.05 -42.18 -30.43
C ASN A 187 6.98 -41.95 -29.35
N PRO A 188 5.89 -42.73 -29.30
CA PRO A 188 4.78 -42.50 -28.37
C PRO A 188 5.18 -42.61 -26.90
N VAL A 189 6.14 -43.48 -26.54
CA VAL A 189 6.56 -43.69 -25.15
C VAL A 189 7.36 -42.50 -24.63
N LYS A 190 8.36 -42.06 -25.39
CA LYS A 190 9.20 -40.89 -25.03
C LYS A 190 8.40 -39.59 -25.05
N ARG A 191 7.42 -39.48 -25.94
CA ARG A 191 6.50 -38.35 -25.99
C ARG A 191 5.71 -38.22 -24.68
N ASP A 192 5.13 -39.32 -24.18
CA ASP A 192 4.35 -39.30 -22.94
C ASP A 192 5.20 -38.96 -21.71
N GLU A 193 6.45 -39.42 -21.69
CA GLU A 193 7.43 -39.06 -20.66
C GLU A 193 7.74 -37.55 -20.65
N PHE A 194 8.09 -36.97 -21.81
CA PHE A 194 8.34 -35.53 -21.91
C PHE A 194 7.10 -34.69 -21.61
N GLN A 195 5.91 -35.15 -22.00
CA GLN A 195 4.65 -34.52 -21.64
C GLN A 195 4.45 -34.52 -20.12
N THR A 196 4.64 -35.66 -19.47
CA THR A 196 4.52 -35.79 -18.02
C THR A 196 5.51 -34.88 -17.28
N ILE A 197 6.76 -34.82 -17.75
CA ILE A 197 7.78 -33.92 -17.18
C ILE A 197 7.37 -32.45 -17.35
N SER A 198 6.91 -32.06 -18.53
CA SER A 198 6.45 -30.69 -18.81
C SER A 198 5.37 -30.24 -17.83
N PHE A 199 4.32 -31.04 -17.61
CA PHE A 199 3.25 -30.71 -16.67
C PHE A 199 3.72 -30.75 -15.21
N ARG A 200 4.60 -31.68 -14.81
CA ARG A 200 5.18 -31.69 -13.45
C ARG A 200 6.00 -30.43 -13.16
N VAL A 201 6.81 -29.98 -14.12
CA VAL A 201 7.56 -28.73 -14.01
C VAL A 201 6.60 -27.54 -13.99
N LEU A 202 5.55 -27.55 -14.82
CA LEU A 202 4.54 -26.49 -14.80
C LEU A 202 3.86 -26.39 -13.43
N SER A 203 3.51 -27.51 -12.80
CA SER A 203 2.89 -27.53 -11.46
C SER A 203 3.76 -26.90 -10.39
N LEU A 204 5.10 -26.95 -10.52
CA LEU A 204 6.03 -26.30 -9.59
C LEU A 204 5.89 -24.76 -9.64
N ALA A 205 5.40 -24.19 -10.73
CA ALA A 205 5.15 -22.75 -10.85
C ALA A 205 3.91 -22.28 -10.07
N ALA A 206 3.03 -23.18 -9.60
CA ALA A 206 1.75 -22.80 -9.00
C ALA A 206 1.89 -21.84 -7.78
N PRO A 207 2.77 -22.10 -6.79
CA PRO A 207 2.92 -21.19 -5.66
C PRO A 207 3.41 -19.80 -6.08
N PHE A 208 4.24 -19.74 -7.12
CA PHE A 208 4.75 -18.48 -7.64
C PHE A 208 3.67 -17.67 -8.37
N MET A 209 2.84 -18.35 -9.18
CA MET A 209 1.70 -17.74 -9.87
C MET A 209 0.71 -17.09 -8.90
N TRP A 210 0.41 -17.74 -7.78
CA TRP A 210 -0.47 -17.18 -6.74
C TRP A 210 0.18 -16.03 -5.98
N ASN A 211 1.48 -16.14 -5.65
CA ASN A 211 2.21 -15.04 -5.02
C ASN A 211 2.29 -13.79 -5.91
N ARG A 212 2.36 -13.94 -7.24
CA ARG A 212 2.33 -12.82 -8.17
C ARG A 212 1.06 -11.98 -8.02
N LEU A 213 -0.09 -12.59 -7.75
CA LEU A 213 -1.34 -11.85 -7.53
C LEU A 213 -1.27 -10.96 -6.28
N LEU A 214 -0.62 -11.43 -5.21
CA LEU A 214 -0.43 -10.64 -3.98
C LEU A 214 0.36 -9.36 -4.26
N LEU A 215 1.28 -9.38 -5.23
CA LEU A 215 2.08 -8.20 -5.58
C LEU A 215 1.27 -7.07 -6.20
N TYR A 216 0.16 -7.38 -6.86
CA TYR A 216 -0.71 -6.35 -7.42
C TYR A 216 -1.73 -5.81 -6.40
N LEU A 217 -1.89 -6.49 -5.27
CA LEU A 217 -2.74 -6.05 -4.16
C LEU A 217 -2.04 -5.03 -3.23
N ASP A 218 -0.79 -4.66 -3.53
CA ASP A 218 -0.03 -3.62 -2.83
C ASP A 218 -0.68 -2.22 -2.88
N VAL A 219 -1.68 -2.02 -3.73
CA VAL A 219 -2.53 -0.81 -3.77
C VAL A 219 -3.36 -0.66 -2.49
N TYR A 220 -3.67 -1.77 -1.81
CA TYR A 220 -4.39 -1.71 -0.54
C TYR A 220 -3.40 -1.47 0.60
N GLU A 221 -3.65 -0.42 1.39
CA GLU A 221 -2.76 0.01 2.49
C GLU A 221 -2.33 -1.14 3.41
N PHE A 222 -3.30 -1.94 3.87
CA PHE A 222 -3.01 -3.09 4.73
C PHE A 222 -2.09 -4.12 4.07
N VAL A 223 -2.37 -4.50 2.82
CA VAL A 223 -1.61 -5.53 2.10
C VAL A 223 -0.22 -5.01 1.72
N GLY A 224 -0.14 -3.78 1.23
CA GLY A 224 1.11 -3.11 0.88
C GLY A 224 2.05 -3.00 2.09
N ALA A 225 1.54 -2.56 3.24
CA ALA A 225 2.31 -2.51 4.49
C ALA A 225 2.82 -3.90 4.90
N MET A 226 1.97 -4.93 4.85
CA MET A 226 2.37 -6.30 5.21
C MET A 226 3.44 -6.88 4.26
N ILE A 227 3.37 -6.55 2.97
CA ILE A 227 4.39 -6.93 1.97
C ILE A 227 5.76 -6.33 2.31
N VAL A 228 5.82 -5.07 2.77
CA VAL A 228 7.07 -4.44 3.23
C VAL A 228 7.61 -5.16 4.46
N VAL A 229 6.74 -5.37 5.45
CA VAL A 229 7.10 -6.04 6.70
C VAL A 229 7.72 -7.41 6.39
N LEU A 230 7.07 -8.21 5.55
CA LEU A 230 7.58 -9.52 5.14
C LEU A 230 8.95 -9.43 4.45
N LYS A 231 9.11 -8.50 3.49
CA LYS A 231 10.37 -8.32 2.75
C LYS A 231 11.51 -7.94 3.70
N THR A 232 11.29 -7.01 4.61
CA THR A 232 12.31 -6.54 5.55
C THR A 232 12.65 -7.61 6.57
N MET A 233 11.66 -8.35 7.08
CA MET A 233 11.90 -9.51 7.96
C MET A 233 12.79 -10.56 7.31
N ILE A 234 12.52 -10.94 6.06
CA ILE A 234 13.33 -11.92 5.32
C ILE A 234 14.76 -11.40 5.12
N LYS A 235 14.92 -10.10 4.86
CA LYS A 235 16.24 -9.47 4.71
C LYS A 235 17.02 -9.47 6.03
N GLU A 236 16.37 -9.15 7.16
CA GLU A 236 17.00 -9.14 8.47
C GLU A 236 17.36 -10.55 8.97
N SER A 237 16.50 -11.54 8.70
CA SER A 237 16.75 -12.93 9.09
C SER A 237 17.71 -13.67 8.14
N ALA A 238 18.15 -13.07 7.03
CA ALA A 238 19.06 -13.71 6.08
C ALA A 238 20.36 -14.20 6.73
N TYR A 239 20.98 -13.38 7.60
CA TYR A 239 22.18 -13.77 8.34
C TYR A 239 21.94 -14.95 9.27
N PHE A 240 20.74 -15.01 9.87
CA PHE A 240 20.33 -16.13 10.70
C PHE A 240 20.19 -17.42 9.86
N PHE A 241 19.61 -17.35 8.66
CA PHE A 241 19.52 -18.52 7.78
C PHE A 241 20.89 -19.03 7.32
N VAL A 242 21.86 -18.14 7.12
CA VAL A 242 23.25 -18.53 6.85
C VAL A 242 23.85 -19.29 8.04
N LEU A 243 23.69 -18.77 9.26
CA LEU A 243 24.13 -19.46 10.49
C LEU A 243 23.44 -20.83 10.66
N LEU A 244 22.13 -20.89 10.45
CA LEU A 244 21.35 -22.12 10.51
C LEU A 244 21.87 -23.14 9.48
N ALA A 245 22.16 -22.71 8.24
CA ALA A 245 22.71 -23.58 7.21
C ALA A 245 24.10 -24.13 7.61
N PHE A 246 24.99 -23.30 8.17
CA PHE A 246 26.29 -23.75 8.67
C PHE A 246 26.16 -24.83 9.75
N ILE A 247 25.23 -24.64 10.69
CA ILE A 247 24.97 -25.61 11.76
C ILE A 247 24.40 -26.91 11.17
N ILE A 248 23.42 -26.83 10.26
CA ILE A 248 22.84 -28.00 9.58
C ILE A 248 23.92 -28.77 8.82
N ILE A 249 24.80 -28.10 8.09
CA ILE A 249 25.91 -28.75 7.36
C ILE A 249 26.86 -29.45 8.33
N GLY A 250 27.24 -28.79 9.43
CA GLY A 250 28.13 -29.37 10.45
C GLY A 250 27.54 -30.63 11.10
N PHE A 251 26.27 -30.59 11.49
CA PHE A 251 25.58 -31.77 12.02
C PHE A 251 25.37 -32.85 10.95
N SER A 252 25.01 -32.48 9.72
CA SER A 252 24.88 -33.43 8.61
C SER A 252 26.19 -34.17 8.35
N GLN A 253 27.33 -33.46 8.37
CA GLN A 253 28.65 -34.07 8.28
C GLN A 253 28.94 -35.02 9.44
N ALA A 254 28.60 -34.63 10.67
CA ALA A 254 28.79 -35.48 11.85
C ALA A 254 27.98 -36.79 11.76
N PHE A 255 26.73 -36.72 11.31
CA PHE A 255 25.90 -37.90 11.10
C PHE A 255 26.39 -38.78 9.96
N ILE A 256 26.83 -38.20 8.83
CA ILE A 256 27.47 -38.97 7.75
C ILE A 256 28.74 -39.65 8.25
N GLY A 257 29.51 -39.01 9.12
CA GLY A 257 30.70 -39.59 9.74
C GLY A 257 30.39 -40.80 10.63
N VAL A 258 29.30 -40.75 11.38
CA VAL A 258 28.82 -41.87 12.20
C VAL A 258 28.32 -43.03 11.31
N ASP A 259 27.52 -42.73 10.29
CA ASP A 259 27.03 -43.71 9.30
C ASP A 259 28.19 -44.46 8.62
N GLN A 260 29.21 -43.71 8.18
CA GLN A 260 30.41 -44.29 7.57
C GLN A 260 31.24 -45.15 8.53
N ALA A 261 31.27 -44.82 9.82
CA ALA A 261 31.98 -45.61 10.82
C ALA A 261 31.28 -46.95 11.10
N ASP A 262 29.95 -46.99 11.02
CA ASP A 262 29.14 -48.20 11.18
C ASP A 262 29.11 -49.08 9.91
N GLY A 263 29.62 -48.60 8.78
CA GLY A 263 29.81 -49.37 7.55
C GLY A 263 28.57 -49.50 6.64
N GLU A 264 27.45 -48.91 7.06
CA GLU A 264 26.20 -48.83 6.29
C GLU A 264 26.23 -47.55 5.44
N ARG A 265 25.96 -47.63 4.12
CA ARG A 265 26.02 -46.48 3.19
C ARG A 265 24.67 -46.05 2.61
N ASP A 266 23.62 -46.80 2.90
CA ASP A 266 22.33 -46.63 2.23
C ASP A 266 21.37 -45.65 2.95
N VAL A 267 21.74 -45.10 4.12
CA VAL A 267 20.81 -44.33 4.97
C VAL A 267 21.02 -42.82 4.89
N THR A 268 22.04 -42.33 4.17
CA THR A 268 22.37 -40.90 4.11
C THR A 268 21.20 -40.02 3.59
N GLN A 269 20.42 -40.48 2.62
CA GLN A 269 19.26 -39.72 2.12
C GLN A 269 18.11 -39.64 3.14
N PHE A 270 17.87 -40.74 3.86
CA PHE A 270 16.88 -40.79 4.94
C PHE A 270 17.30 -39.85 6.08
N LEU A 271 18.57 -39.87 6.45
CA LEU A 271 19.14 -39.02 7.48
C LEU A 271 19.00 -37.52 7.14
N ILE A 272 19.40 -37.12 5.93
CA ILE A 272 19.23 -35.72 5.48
C ILE A 272 17.75 -35.31 5.56
N THR A 273 16.83 -36.19 5.16
CA THR A 273 15.38 -35.94 5.23
C THR A 273 14.90 -35.73 6.68
N VAL A 274 15.37 -36.55 7.62
CA VAL A 274 15.04 -36.42 9.05
C VAL A 274 15.60 -35.12 9.63
N LEU A 275 16.84 -34.74 9.28
CA LEU A 275 17.46 -33.49 9.73
C LEU A 275 16.70 -32.27 9.24
N PHE A 276 16.32 -32.22 7.96
CA PHE A 276 15.50 -31.14 7.42
C PHE A 276 14.11 -31.07 8.06
N ARG A 277 13.46 -32.22 8.28
CA ARG A 277 12.15 -32.27 8.92
C ARG A 277 12.19 -31.72 10.36
N THR A 278 13.29 -31.95 11.06
CA THR A 278 13.51 -31.44 12.42
C THR A 278 13.61 -29.91 12.45
N VAL A 279 14.25 -29.30 11.44
CA VAL A 279 14.32 -27.83 11.29
C VAL A 279 12.94 -27.21 11.14
N LEU A 280 12.03 -27.91 10.47
CA LEU A 280 10.63 -27.50 10.29
C LEU A 280 9.75 -27.77 11.52
N GLY A 281 10.33 -28.17 12.65
CA GLY A 281 9.60 -28.47 13.90
C GLY A 281 9.05 -29.90 13.98
N GLY A 282 9.32 -30.75 12.99
CA GLY A 282 8.86 -32.15 12.94
C GLY A 282 9.90 -33.15 13.43
N ALA A 283 10.43 -32.98 14.65
CA ALA A 283 11.42 -33.87 15.23
C ALA A 283 10.86 -35.31 15.40
N ASN A 284 11.56 -36.31 14.87
CA ASN A 284 11.17 -37.72 14.98
C ASN A 284 12.21 -38.53 15.76
N PHE A 285 12.07 -38.57 17.08
CA PHE A 285 13.00 -39.29 17.97
C PHE A 285 12.97 -40.82 17.75
N ASN A 286 11.81 -41.37 17.41
CA ASN A 286 11.63 -42.82 17.19
C ASN A 286 12.37 -43.33 15.94
N ALA A 287 12.53 -42.46 14.93
CA ALA A 287 13.27 -42.79 13.72
C ALA A 287 14.79 -42.91 13.96
N MET A 288 15.33 -42.13 14.90
CA MET A 288 16.77 -42.09 15.21
C MET A 288 17.19 -43.07 16.29
N GLU A 289 16.25 -43.59 17.09
CA GLU A 289 16.55 -44.61 18.12
C GLU A 289 17.09 -45.92 17.53
N ARG A 290 16.82 -46.17 16.24
CA ARG A 290 17.34 -47.32 15.48
C ARG A 290 18.67 -47.05 14.77
N PHE A 291 19.19 -45.83 14.85
CA PHE A 291 20.35 -45.39 14.08
C PHE A 291 21.54 -45.10 15.00
N ALA A 292 22.59 -45.92 14.89
CA ALA A 292 23.90 -45.74 15.55
C ALA A 292 23.84 -45.40 17.06
N ALA A 293 23.03 -46.14 17.84
CA ALA A 293 22.98 -45.97 19.29
C ALA A 293 24.33 -46.38 19.93
N PRO A 294 24.91 -45.60 20.85
CA PRO A 294 24.36 -44.41 21.52
C PRO A 294 24.72 -43.05 20.86
N TYR A 295 25.71 -43.00 19.98
CA TYR A 295 26.31 -41.75 19.49
C TYR A 295 25.36 -40.95 18.59
N GLY A 296 24.64 -41.61 17.68
CA GLY A 296 23.65 -41.00 16.80
C GLY A 296 22.49 -40.36 17.57
N SER A 297 21.99 -41.05 18.61
CA SER A 297 20.92 -40.54 19.47
C SER A 297 21.35 -39.28 20.24
N ILE A 298 22.53 -39.30 20.86
CA ILE A 298 23.05 -38.13 21.60
C ILE A 298 23.24 -36.94 20.66
N LEU A 299 23.83 -37.17 19.48
CA LEU A 299 24.02 -36.14 18.47
C LEU A 299 22.67 -35.55 18.03
N TYR A 300 21.65 -36.38 17.81
CA TYR A 300 20.31 -35.94 17.40
C TYR A 300 19.56 -35.17 18.49
N TYR A 301 19.68 -35.57 19.75
CA TYR A 301 19.14 -34.78 20.87
C TYR A 301 19.79 -33.40 20.96
N SER A 302 21.12 -33.34 20.83
CA SER A 302 21.85 -32.06 20.84
C SER A 302 21.47 -31.17 19.65
N TYR A 303 21.33 -31.75 18.46
CA TYR A 303 20.87 -31.06 17.25
C TYR A 303 19.46 -30.49 17.42
N THR A 304 18.53 -31.31 17.90
CA THR A 304 17.13 -30.89 18.11
C THR A 304 17.03 -29.81 19.18
N PHE A 305 17.82 -29.90 20.25
CA PHE A 305 17.92 -28.84 21.26
C PHE A 305 18.40 -27.52 20.66
N ILE A 306 19.53 -27.53 19.93
CA ILE A 306 20.11 -26.32 19.33
C ILE A 306 19.15 -25.72 18.30
N VAL A 307 18.63 -26.52 17.38
CA VAL A 307 17.78 -26.02 16.29
C VAL A 307 16.42 -25.57 16.82
N THR A 308 15.70 -26.46 17.50
CA THR A 308 14.30 -26.21 17.87
C THR A 308 14.16 -25.27 19.07
N LEU A 309 15.01 -25.41 20.11
CA LEU A 309 14.87 -24.61 21.33
C LEU A 309 15.69 -23.33 21.31
N CYS A 310 16.88 -23.31 20.68
CA CYS A 310 17.69 -22.09 20.61
C CYS A 310 17.40 -21.31 19.33
N LEU A 311 17.72 -21.88 18.16
CA LEU A 311 17.71 -21.15 16.90
C LEU A 311 16.30 -20.69 16.50
N LEU A 312 15.30 -21.57 16.52
CA LEU A 312 13.93 -21.18 16.14
C LEU A 312 13.32 -20.13 17.09
N ASN A 313 13.60 -20.19 18.40
CA ASN A 313 13.13 -19.17 19.34
C ASN A 313 13.82 -17.82 19.12
N ILE A 314 15.12 -17.81 18.79
CA ILE A 314 15.84 -16.60 18.40
C ILE A 314 15.25 -16.03 17.10
N LEU A 315 14.91 -16.88 16.12
CA LEU A 315 14.26 -16.45 14.88
C LEU A 315 12.91 -15.78 15.14
N ILE A 316 12.09 -16.35 16.03
CA ILE A 316 10.81 -15.76 16.44
C ILE A 316 11.04 -14.40 17.10
N ALA A 317 12.05 -14.26 17.98
CA ALA A 317 12.38 -13.00 18.64
C ALA A 317 12.87 -11.92 17.65
N LEU A 318 13.68 -12.31 16.65
CA LEU A 318 14.13 -11.42 15.58
C LEU A 318 12.94 -10.95 14.74
N TYR A 319 12.04 -11.87 14.34
CA TYR A 319 10.82 -11.49 13.62
C TYR A 319 9.90 -10.59 14.43
N SER A 320 9.72 -10.84 15.73
CA SER A 320 8.90 -9.96 16.56
C SER A 320 9.48 -8.54 16.64
N THR A 321 10.80 -8.41 16.76
CA THR A 321 11.47 -7.11 16.85
C THR A 321 11.41 -6.36 15.52
N ALA A 322 11.69 -7.06 14.41
CA ALA A 322 11.58 -6.54 13.06
C ALA A 322 10.15 -6.07 12.75
N TYR A 323 9.14 -6.88 13.13
CA TYR A 323 7.73 -6.54 12.95
C TYR A 323 7.39 -5.20 13.57
N THR A 324 7.71 -5.00 14.85
CA THR A 324 7.37 -3.78 15.59
C THR A 324 8.02 -2.56 14.97
N ASN A 325 9.33 -2.62 14.65
CA ASN A 325 10.06 -1.50 14.07
C ASN A 325 9.45 -0.98 12.75
N ILE A 326 8.88 -1.89 11.95
CA ILE A 326 8.28 -1.55 10.65
C ILE A 326 6.81 -1.20 10.81
N SER A 327 6.07 -1.92 11.66
CA SER A 327 4.65 -1.68 11.92
C SER A 327 4.42 -0.25 12.41
N ASP A 328 5.32 0.27 13.25
CA ASP A 328 5.25 1.64 13.77
C ASP A 328 5.35 2.72 12.66
N ASN A 329 6.01 2.40 11.55
CA ASN A 329 6.19 3.29 10.38
C ASN A 329 5.41 2.83 9.13
N SER A 330 4.49 1.88 9.28
CA SER A 330 3.81 1.19 8.18
C SER A 330 3.09 2.13 7.21
N THR A 331 2.49 3.21 7.73
CA THR A 331 1.82 4.23 6.92
C THR A 331 2.81 4.98 6.02
N GLN A 332 3.95 5.42 6.56
CA GLN A 332 4.97 6.11 5.78
C GLN A 332 5.58 5.21 4.70
N GLU A 333 5.82 3.95 5.04
CA GLU A 333 6.31 2.94 4.09
C GLU A 333 5.30 2.67 2.97
N TYR A 334 4.02 2.55 3.30
CA TYR A 334 2.96 2.40 2.30
C TYR A 334 2.90 3.60 1.35
N LEU A 335 2.98 4.82 1.88
CA LEU A 335 3.00 6.05 1.08
C LEU A 335 4.24 6.12 0.17
N ALA A 336 5.39 5.61 0.63
CA ALA A 336 6.60 5.49 -0.17
C ALA A 336 6.48 4.47 -1.31
N ILE A 337 5.90 3.29 -1.05
CA ILE A 337 5.62 2.31 -2.12
C ILE A 337 4.66 2.89 -3.14
N THR A 338 3.59 3.54 -2.70
CA THR A 338 2.57 4.11 -3.59
C THR A 338 3.19 5.17 -4.50
N ALA A 339 4.05 6.04 -3.94
CA ALA A 339 4.81 7.02 -4.71
C ALA A 339 5.78 6.35 -5.71
N GLN A 340 6.54 5.34 -5.28
CA GLN A 340 7.47 4.59 -6.12
C GLN A 340 6.74 3.89 -7.28
N LYS A 341 5.60 3.25 -6.99
CA LYS A 341 4.76 2.56 -7.98
C LYS A 341 4.20 3.55 -8.99
N THR A 342 3.69 4.69 -8.54
CA THR A 342 3.18 5.76 -9.42
C THR A 342 4.26 6.27 -10.35
N LEU A 343 5.45 6.59 -9.80
CA LEU A 343 6.58 7.05 -10.60
C LEU A 343 7.09 6.01 -11.60
N ARG A 344 7.04 4.72 -11.26
CA ARG A 344 7.45 3.65 -12.19
C ARG A 344 6.62 3.64 -13.48
N TYR A 345 5.31 3.87 -13.38
CA TYR A 345 4.43 3.95 -14.55
C TYR A 345 4.66 5.21 -15.38
N ILE A 346 5.08 6.31 -14.74
CA ILE A 346 5.28 7.62 -15.38
C ILE A 346 6.66 7.71 -16.03
N ARG A 347 7.69 7.13 -15.41
CA ARG A 347 9.07 7.11 -15.92
C ARG A 347 9.28 6.09 -17.05
N ALA A 348 8.29 5.25 -17.36
CA ALA A 348 8.43 4.25 -18.41
C ALA A 348 8.70 4.94 -19.76
N PRO A 349 9.78 4.58 -20.48
CA PRO A 349 10.24 5.30 -21.68
C PRO A 349 9.39 5.03 -22.94
N ASP A 350 8.29 4.27 -22.83
CA ASP A 350 7.53 3.80 -23.98
C ASP A 350 6.57 4.88 -24.52
N GLU A 351 6.80 5.30 -25.77
CA GLU A 351 5.92 6.24 -26.47
C GLU A 351 4.50 5.69 -26.65
N ALA A 352 4.35 4.37 -26.78
CA ALA A 352 3.09 3.65 -26.86
C ALA A 352 3.05 2.56 -25.78
N VAL A 353 2.17 2.75 -24.79
CA VAL A 353 2.06 1.82 -23.66
C VAL A 353 1.07 0.72 -24.01
N PHE A 354 1.59 -0.47 -24.33
CA PHE A 354 0.78 -1.68 -24.47
C PHE A 354 0.95 -2.58 -23.24
N VAL A 355 -0.10 -2.65 -22.42
CA VAL A 355 -0.09 -3.51 -21.24
C VAL A 355 -0.01 -4.99 -21.67
N PRO A 356 0.91 -5.81 -21.12
CA PRO A 356 0.98 -7.24 -21.42
C PRO A 356 -0.36 -7.94 -21.15
N PRO A 357 -0.83 -8.83 -22.04
CA PRO A 357 -0.14 -9.48 -23.17
C PRO A 357 -0.30 -8.75 -24.51
N LEU A 358 -0.95 -7.59 -24.53
CA LEU A 358 -1.27 -6.89 -25.79
C LEU A 358 -0.01 -6.33 -26.47
N ASN A 359 1.09 -6.21 -25.73
CA ASN A 359 2.42 -5.88 -26.25
C ASN A 359 2.91 -6.85 -27.35
N VAL A 360 2.41 -8.10 -27.37
CA VAL A 360 2.70 -9.05 -28.45
C VAL A 360 2.15 -8.55 -29.79
N ILE A 361 0.97 -7.91 -29.77
CA ILE A 361 0.37 -7.33 -30.97
C ILE A 361 1.21 -6.14 -31.45
N GLU A 362 1.70 -5.31 -30.52
CA GLU A 362 2.64 -4.26 -30.89
C GLU A 362 3.91 -4.85 -31.51
N LEU A 363 4.50 -5.87 -30.89
CA LEU A 363 5.74 -6.46 -31.38
C LEU A 363 5.57 -7.03 -32.79
N PHE A 364 4.64 -7.97 -32.98
CA PHE A 364 4.49 -8.71 -34.23
C PHE A 364 3.71 -7.96 -35.32
N CYS A 365 2.66 -7.22 -34.96
CA CYS A 365 1.79 -6.56 -35.96
C CYS A 365 2.22 -5.13 -36.27
N LEU A 366 2.93 -4.44 -35.36
CA LEU A 366 3.34 -3.04 -35.56
C LEU A 366 4.85 -2.89 -35.71
N SER A 367 5.63 -3.22 -34.69
CA SER A 367 7.04 -2.84 -34.62
C SER A 367 7.91 -3.59 -35.65
N ILE A 368 7.82 -4.92 -35.74
CA ILE A 368 8.61 -5.73 -36.68
C ILE A 368 8.32 -5.36 -38.14
N PRO A 369 7.05 -5.32 -38.61
CA PRO A 369 6.77 -5.05 -40.01
C PRO A 369 6.87 -3.57 -40.39
N PHE A 370 6.43 -2.65 -39.53
CA PHE A 370 6.14 -1.27 -39.95
C PHE A 370 7.13 -0.23 -39.44
N ARG A 371 7.90 -0.50 -38.38
CA ARG A 371 8.85 0.48 -37.82
C ARG A 371 9.96 0.86 -38.80
N ALA A 372 10.42 -0.08 -39.64
CA ALA A 372 11.45 0.17 -40.65
C ALA A 372 10.92 0.78 -41.96
N ILE A 373 9.61 0.65 -42.22
CA ILE A 373 9.01 1.00 -43.52
C ILE A 373 8.31 2.37 -43.47
N LEU A 374 7.68 2.73 -42.34
CA LEU A 374 6.89 3.95 -42.20
C LEU A 374 7.68 5.10 -41.59
N SER A 375 7.31 6.33 -41.97
CA SER A 375 7.76 7.53 -41.28
C SER A 375 7.18 7.62 -39.87
N ALA A 376 7.92 8.23 -38.93
CA ALA A 376 7.52 8.31 -37.51
C ALA A 376 6.09 8.82 -37.29
N LYS A 377 5.64 9.79 -38.09
CA LYS A 377 4.27 10.33 -38.01
C LYS A 377 3.19 9.33 -38.42
N ASN A 378 3.44 8.55 -39.48
CA ASN A 378 2.47 7.56 -39.95
C ASN A 378 2.48 6.33 -39.04
N TYR A 379 3.64 5.96 -38.49
CA TYR A 379 3.74 4.92 -37.46
C TYR A 379 2.92 5.31 -36.22
N ALA A 380 3.10 6.53 -35.69
CA ALA A 380 2.33 7.01 -34.54
C ALA A 380 0.82 7.00 -34.80
N ARG A 381 0.36 7.40 -36.00
CA ARG A 381 -1.06 7.32 -36.38
C ARG A 381 -1.58 5.88 -36.44
N LEU A 382 -0.81 4.96 -37.03
CA LEU A 382 -1.19 3.55 -37.09
C LEU A 382 -1.29 2.95 -35.69
N THR A 383 -0.28 3.18 -34.85
CA THR A 383 -0.27 2.75 -33.46
C THR A 383 -1.46 3.31 -32.69
N TYR A 384 -1.78 4.60 -32.86
CA TYR A 384 -2.97 5.22 -32.29
C TYR A 384 -4.25 4.52 -32.73
N CYS A 385 -4.42 4.24 -34.03
CA CYS A 385 -5.59 3.51 -34.55
C CYS A 385 -5.70 2.10 -33.96
N VAL A 386 -4.59 1.38 -33.84
CA VAL A 386 -4.58 0.03 -33.24
C VAL A 386 -4.90 0.07 -31.76
N MET A 387 -4.31 1.00 -31.00
CA MET A 387 -4.65 1.21 -29.59
C MET A 387 -6.13 1.56 -29.42
N TYR A 388 -6.68 2.43 -30.27
CA TYR A 388 -8.08 2.81 -30.25
C TYR A 388 -9.00 1.59 -30.43
N ILE A 389 -8.68 0.68 -31.36
CA ILE A 389 -9.48 -0.52 -31.60
C ILE A 389 -9.37 -1.51 -30.43
N ILE A 390 -8.14 -1.83 -30.00
CA ILE A 390 -7.88 -2.83 -28.96
C ILE A 390 -8.48 -2.39 -27.62
N TYR A 391 -8.27 -1.13 -27.25
CA TYR A 391 -8.69 -0.61 -25.97
C TYR A 391 -10.08 0.02 -25.98
N SER A 392 -10.79 0.04 -27.12
CA SER A 392 -12.15 0.61 -27.20
C SER A 392 -13.08 0.15 -26.07
N PRO A 393 -13.16 -1.15 -25.69
CA PRO A 393 -14.06 -1.58 -24.61
C PRO A 393 -13.67 -1.00 -23.25
N LEU A 394 -12.38 -0.88 -22.99
CA LEU A 394 -11.85 -0.31 -21.75
C LEU A 394 -12.03 1.21 -21.73
N LEU A 395 -11.75 1.88 -22.85
CA LEU A 395 -11.91 3.31 -23.00
C LEU A 395 -13.35 3.75 -22.74
N LEU A 396 -14.34 2.91 -23.05
CA LEU A 396 -15.74 3.19 -22.70
C LEU A 396 -15.90 3.30 -21.17
N LEU A 397 -15.36 2.35 -20.41
CA LEU A 397 -15.44 2.34 -18.95
C LEU A 397 -14.66 3.52 -18.32
N THR A 398 -13.44 3.77 -18.80
CA THR A 398 -12.62 4.87 -18.28
C THR A 398 -13.24 6.21 -18.61
N SER A 399 -13.79 6.38 -19.81
CA SER A 399 -14.45 7.64 -20.20
C SER A 399 -15.70 7.93 -19.36
N VAL A 400 -16.49 6.90 -19.00
CA VAL A 400 -17.62 7.09 -18.06
C VAL A 400 -17.12 7.57 -16.69
N TYR A 401 -16.05 6.95 -16.18
CA TYR A 401 -15.44 7.35 -14.92
C TYR A 401 -14.88 8.78 -14.96
N GLU A 402 -14.20 9.15 -16.05
CA GLU A 402 -13.64 10.51 -16.22
C GLU A 402 -14.71 11.58 -16.41
N VAL A 403 -15.83 11.26 -17.06
CA VAL A 403 -16.98 12.19 -17.15
C VAL A 403 -17.54 12.47 -15.75
N LYS A 404 -17.70 11.44 -14.92
CA LYS A 404 -18.16 11.59 -13.53
C LYS A 404 -17.19 12.47 -12.73
N SER A 405 -15.91 12.12 -12.77
CA SER A 405 -14.85 12.90 -12.12
C SER A 405 -14.78 14.35 -12.64
N GLY A 406 -14.92 14.56 -13.96
CA GLY A 406 -14.90 15.88 -14.58
C GLY A 406 -16.07 16.77 -14.18
N LYS A 407 -17.28 16.20 -14.09
CA LYS A 407 -18.45 16.90 -13.53
C LYS A 407 -18.21 17.32 -12.07
N ARG A 408 -17.58 16.47 -11.27
CA ARG A 408 -17.23 16.77 -9.87
C ARG A 408 -16.23 17.92 -9.78
N VAL A 409 -15.16 17.87 -10.56
CA VAL A 409 -14.16 18.95 -10.63
C VAL A 409 -14.81 20.26 -11.07
N GLN A 410 -15.73 20.23 -12.04
CA GLN A 410 -16.47 21.41 -12.48
C GLN A 410 -17.32 22.00 -11.34
N TYR A 411 -18.00 21.15 -10.56
CA TYR A 411 -18.75 21.57 -9.38
C TYR A 411 -17.84 22.24 -8.33
N ASN A 412 -16.71 21.61 -7.98
CA ASN A 412 -15.75 22.15 -7.02
C ASN A 412 -15.22 23.53 -7.44
N ARG A 413 -14.88 23.68 -8.72
CA ARG A 413 -14.45 24.97 -9.30
C ARG A 413 -15.54 26.03 -9.21
N SER A 414 -16.82 25.66 -9.41
CA SER A 414 -17.95 26.58 -9.26
C SER A 414 -18.13 27.09 -7.82
N LYS A 415 -17.67 26.30 -6.84
CA LYS A 415 -17.69 26.63 -5.41
C LYS A 415 -16.39 27.24 -4.89
N PHE A 416 -15.41 27.50 -5.76
CA PHE A 416 -14.06 27.95 -5.38
C PHE A 416 -13.34 26.99 -4.40
N LYS A 417 -13.70 25.70 -4.44
CA LYS A 417 -13.01 24.62 -3.74
C LYS A 417 -11.88 24.07 -4.61
N LYS A 418 -10.95 23.31 -4.03
CA LYS A 418 -9.86 22.66 -4.76
C LYS A 418 -10.41 21.55 -5.65
N ASP A 419 -9.70 21.23 -6.74
CA ASP A 419 -10.17 20.24 -7.72
C ASP A 419 -10.33 18.83 -7.10
N ASP A 420 -9.57 18.52 -6.04
CA ASP A 420 -9.59 17.26 -5.29
C ASP A 420 -10.30 17.35 -3.92
N ASP A 421 -11.04 18.44 -3.64
CA ASP A 421 -11.88 18.51 -2.45
C ASP A 421 -13.13 17.64 -2.61
N ASN A 422 -13.66 17.11 -1.49
CA ASN A 422 -14.90 16.35 -1.44
C ASN A 422 -14.96 15.24 -2.50
N GLU A 423 -14.03 14.29 -2.48
CA GLU A 423 -14.02 13.22 -3.49
C GLU A 423 -14.99 12.08 -3.16
N ASP A 424 -15.12 11.79 -1.86
CA ASP A 424 -16.03 10.80 -1.32
C ASP A 424 -17.19 11.55 -0.66
N ASP A 425 -18.41 11.25 -1.10
CA ASP A 425 -19.62 11.81 -0.50
C ASP A 425 -19.81 11.17 0.88
N LEU A 426 -19.56 11.97 1.92
CA LEU A 426 -19.73 11.55 3.30
C LEU A 426 -21.13 11.93 3.75
N GLU A 427 -21.92 10.96 4.22
CA GLU A 427 -23.32 11.18 4.63
C GLU A 427 -23.50 12.28 5.69
N TRP A 428 -22.44 12.59 6.44
CA TRP A 428 -22.42 13.61 7.48
C TRP A 428 -21.91 14.97 7.01
N ASP A 429 -21.30 15.08 5.82
CA ASP A 429 -20.90 16.37 5.26
C ASP A 429 -22.10 17.04 4.59
N LEU A 430 -22.86 17.80 5.38
CA LEU A 430 -24.05 18.51 4.92
C LEU A 430 -23.74 19.72 4.04
N GLU A 431 -22.48 20.14 3.94
CA GLU A 431 -22.06 21.22 3.05
C GLU A 431 -21.76 20.72 1.64
N ASP A 432 -21.49 19.42 1.52
CA ASP A 432 -21.35 18.72 0.26
C ASP A 432 -22.71 18.27 -0.24
N GLY A 433 -23.09 18.74 -1.41
CA GLY A 433 -24.31 18.26 -2.06
C GLY A 433 -24.12 18.18 -3.54
N TYR A 434 -22.99 17.62 -3.93
CA TYR A 434 -22.87 17.10 -5.27
C TYR A 434 -23.65 15.79 -5.35
N ASP A 435 -24.61 15.75 -6.26
CA ASP A 435 -25.34 14.55 -6.62
C ASP A 435 -25.37 14.53 -8.15
N GLU A 436 -24.92 13.41 -8.73
CA GLU A 436 -24.82 13.25 -10.19
C GLU A 436 -26.18 13.24 -10.89
N ASP A 437 -27.22 12.80 -10.17
CA ASP A 437 -28.56 12.56 -10.72
C ASP A 437 -29.49 13.77 -10.54
N VAL A 438 -29.06 14.77 -9.78
CA VAL A 438 -29.86 15.94 -9.41
C VAL A 438 -29.26 17.22 -9.99
N GLU A 439 -30.11 18.07 -10.56
CA GLU A 439 -29.68 19.37 -11.05
C GLU A 439 -29.07 20.23 -9.93
N GLN A 440 -28.00 20.96 -10.25
CA GLN A 440 -27.23 21.73 -9.28
C GLN A 440 -28.09 22.69 -8.44
N GLU A 441 -29.10 23.34 -9.03
CA GLU A 441 -29.99 24.25 -8.29
C GLU A 441 -30.83 23.52 -7.23
N THR A 442 -31.28 22.31 -7.55
CA THR A 442 -32.06 21.46 -6.65
C THR A 442 -31.18 20.96 -5.51
N ASN A 443 -29.95 20.57 -5.82
CA ASN A 443 -28.95 20.21 -4.81
C ASN A 443 -28.67 21.35 -3.82
N GLU A 444 -28.43 22.56 -4.32
CA GLU A 444 -28.20 23.72 -3.46
C GLU A 444 -29.42 24.07 -2.59
N ARG A 445 -30.62 23.75 -3.05
CA ARG A 445 -31.82 23.89 -2.23
C ARG A 445 -31.86 22.82 -1.12
N ASN A 446 -31.60 21.57 -1.46
CA ASN A 446 -31.57 20.45 -0.51
C ASN A 446 -30.53 20.69 0.60
N ILE A 447 -29.31 21.11 0.24
CA ILE A 447 -28.25 21.50 1.19
C ILE A 447 -28.73 22.61 2.13
N ARG A 448 -29.39 23.64 1.60
CA ARG A 448 -29.89 24.74 2.44
C ARG A 448 -31.00 24.27 3.38
N GLU A 449 -31.83 23.33 2.96
CA GLU A 449 -32.89 22.74 3.79
C GLU A 449 -32.30 21.85 4.89
N SER A 450 -31.33 20.99 4.58
CA SER A 450 -30.64 20.14 5.56
C SER A 450 -29.87 20.97 6.60
N LEU A 451 -29.09 21.96 6.17
CA LEU A 451 -28.37 22.87 7.07
C LEU A 451 -29.33 23.68 7.96
N ARG A 452 -30.52 24.06 7.45
CA ARG A 452 -31.56 24.72 8.27
C ARG A 452 -32.16 23.77 9.29
N ALA A 453 -32.39 22.52 8.93
CA ALA A 453 -32.90 21.50 9.85
C ALA A 453 -31.88 21.23 10.96
N GLN A 454 -30.60 21.08 10.61
CA GLN A 454 -29.51 20.94 11.57
C GLN A 454 -29.45 22.13 12.52
N ARG A 455 -29.36 23.37 12.02
CA ARG A 455 -29.31 24.57 12.87
C ARG A 455 -30.53 24.72 13.79
N ARG A 456 -31.72 24.26 13.37
CA ARG A 456 -32.90 24.24 14.24
C ARG A 456 -32.73 23.22 15.36
N ALA A 457 -32.29 22.00 15.06
CA ALA A 457 -32.02 20.98 16.07
C ALA A 457 -30.94 21.43 17.07
N GLU A 458 -29.88 22.07 16.58
CA GLU A 458 -28.80 22.64 17.41
C GLU A 458 -29.29 23.77 18.34
N LEU A 459 -30.31 24.54 17.92
CA LEU A 459 -30.94 25.59 18.74
C LEU A 459 -31.96 25.03 19.74
N GLU A 460 -32.62 23.93 19.39
CA GLU A 460 -33.58 23.24 20.26
C GLU A 460 -32.88 22.49 21.40
N ASP A 461 -31.64 22.03 21.19
CA ASP A 461 -30.83 21.40 22.22
C ASP A 461 -30.09 22.44 23.08
N PRO A 462 -30.53 22.69 24.33
CA PRO A 462 -29.87 23.64 25.23
C PRO A 462 -28.46 23.20 25.65
N THR A 463 -28.07 21.94 25.42
CA THR A 463 -26.75 21.40 25.76
C THR A 463 -25.74 21.51 24.62
N PHE A 464 -26.20 21.65 23.37
CA PHE A 464 -25.34 21.70 22.19
C PHE A 464 -24.48 22.96 22.14
N LEU A 465 -25.09 24.12 22.40
CA LEU A 465 -24.39 25.40 22.53
C LEU A 465 -23.85 25.56 23.96
N ILE A 466 -22.78 24.84 24.30
CA ILE A 466 -22.04 25.12 25.54
C ILE A 466 -21.54 26.57 25.45
N ASN A 467 -22.12 27.47 26.23
CA ASN A 467 -21.64 28.82 26.36
C ASN A 467 -20.25 28.76 27.01
N TYR A 468 -19.21 28.70 26.18
CA TYR A 468 -17.81 28.60 26.62
C TYR A 468 -17.47 29.68 27.65
N GLN A 469 -18.04 30.87 27.51
CA GLN A 469 -17.82 31.96 28.44
C GLN A 469 -18.48 31.69 29.81
N SER A 470 -19.70 31.16 29.84
CA SER A 470 -20.37 30.74 31.08
C SER A 470 -19.58 29.62 31.76
N TRP A 471 -19.28 28.55 31.01
CA TRP A 471 -18.52 27.42 31.53
C TRP A 471 -17.13 27.82 32.06
N LYS A 472 -16.42 28.71 31.34
CA LYS A 472 -15.12 29.25 31.77
C LYS A 472 -15.23 30.12 33.02
N ASN A 473 -16.34 30.84 33.21
CA ASN A 473 -16.60 31.63 34.40
C ASN A 473 -16.98 30.76 35.62
N ASP A 474 -17.59 29.60 35.39
CA ASP A 474 -17.99 28.65 36.45
C ASP A 474 -16.82 27.75 36.91
N LEU A 475 -15.82 27.58 36.05
CA LEU A 475 -14.62 26.77 36.27
C LEU A 475 -13.83 27.10 37.57
N PRO A 476 -13.60 28.37 37.93
CA PRO A 476 -12.95 28.74 39.18
C PRO A 476 -13.77 28.42 40.43
N ASN A 477 -15.10 28.39 40.31
CA ASN A 477 -16.00 28.08 41.42
C ASN A 477 -16.11 26.57 41.68
N LEU A 478 -15.90 25.76 40.64
CA LEU A 478 -15.84 24.30 40.73
C LEU A 478 -14.48 23.79 41.25
N ALA A 479 -13.42 24.59 41.12
CA ALA A 479 -12.11 24.23 41.61
C ALA A 479 -12.11 24.20 43.15
N PRO A 480 -11.76 23.07 43.79
CA PRO A 480 -11.67 23.02 45.25
C PRO A 480 -10.64 24.04 45.76
N PRO A 481 -10.89 24.74 46.88
CA PRO A 481 -10.04 25.82 47.38
C PRO A 481 -8.77 25.29 48.07
N VAL A 482 -7.99 24.46 47.38
CA VAL A 482 -6.82 23.73 47.91
C VAL A 482 -5.76 24.66 48.49
N TRP A 483 -5.48 25.79 47.82
CA TRP A 483 -4.46 26.73 48.28
C TRP A 483 -4.88 27.46 49.57
N LYS A 484 -6.14 27.90 49.65
CA LYS A 484 -6.68 28.57 50.83
C LYS A 484 -6.79 27.62 52.02
N SER A 485 -7.09 26.34 51.78
CA SER A 485 -7.10 25.33 52.84
C SER A 485 -5.71 25.04 53.40
N ILE A 486 -4.67 25.05 52.55
CA ILE A 486 -3.27 24.89 52.99
C ILE A 486 -2.85 26.06 53.89
N GLU A 487 -3.21 27.30 53.55
CA GLU A 487 -2.94 28.47 54.40
C GLU A 487 -3.64 28.39 55.76
N ALA A 488 -4.86 27.86 55.79
CA ALA A 488 -5.60 27.63 57.04
C ALA A 488 -5.12 26.38 57.82
N GLY A 489 -4.21 25.59 57.25
CA GLY A 489 -3.67 24.37 57.87
C GLY A 489 -4.66 23.21 57.98
N VAL A 490 -5.72 23.20 57.15
CA VAL A 490 -6.78 22.17 57.19
C VAL A 490 -6.97 21.54 55.81
N THR A 491 -7.60 20.37 55.74
CA THR A 491 -7.94 19.73 54.45
C THR A 491 -8.98 20.57 53.70
N TRP A 492 -9.01 20.49 52.37
CA TRP A 492 -9.92 21.33 51.57
C TRP A 492 -11.40 21.05 51.88
N GLU A 493 -11.76 19.81 52.21
CA GLU A 493 -13.11 19.40 52.66
C GLU A 493 -13.50 20.07 53.98
N THR A 494 -12.56 20.19 54.93
CA THR A 494 -12.80 20.78 56.24
C THR A 494 -12.76 22.31 56.19
N PHE A 495 -12.01 22.89 55.26
CA PHE A 495 -12.00 24.34 55.02
C PHE A 495 -13.36 24.86 54.53
N GLU A 496 -14.10 24.09 53.73
CA GLU A 496 -15.45 24.47 53.31
C GLU A 496 -16.42 24.52 54.50
N ILE A 497 -16.30 23.58 55.43
CA ILE A 497 -17.08 23.54 56.68
C ILE A 497 -16.70 24.75 57.56
N LEU A 498 -15.41 25.04 57.67
CA LEU A 498 -14.90 26.15 58.49
C LEU A 498 -15.44 27.50 57.98
N ASN A 499 -15.41 27.74 56.66
CA ASN A 499 -15.98 28.94 56.07
C ASN A 499 -17.50 29.07 56.33
N LYS A 500 -18.26 27.97 56.26
CA LYS A 500 -19.70 27.99 56.59
C LYS A 500 -19.94 28.33 58.06
N ILE A 501 -19.09 27.84 58.97
CA ILE A 501 -19.16 28.18 60.40
C ILE A 501 -18.85 29.66 60.62
N ASP A 502 -17.83 30.21 59.96
CA ASP A 502 -17.48 31.63 60.08
C ASP A 502 -18.59 32.54 59.53
N GLU A 503 -19.22 32.15 58.41
CA GLU A 503 -20.34 32.89 57.84
C GLU A 503 -21.58 32.84 58.74
N LEU A 504 -21.90 31.68 59.32
CA LEU A 504 -22.95 31.55 60.33
C LEU A 504 -22.65 32.38 61.58
N THR A 505 -21.40 32.39 62.04
CA THR A 505 -20.97 33.20 63.19
C THR A 505 -21.16 34.69 62.91
N LYS A 506 -20.86 35.12 61.68
CA LYS A 506 -21.08 36.50 61.24
C LYS A 506 -22.57 36.86 61.21
N ASN A 507 -23.41 35.97 60.68
CA ASN A 507 -24.87 36.15 60.62
C ASN A 507 -25.51 36.14 62.02
N ILE A 508 -25.01 35.30 62.93
CA ILE A 508 -25.42 35.30 64.34
C ILE A 508 -25.03 36.63 64.99
N ASN A 509 -23.81 37.10 64.77
CA ASN A 509 -23.37 38.38 65.32
C ASN A 509 -24.22 39.56 64.81
N SER A 510 -24.61 39.58 63.52
CA SER A 510 -25.53 40.61 63.01
C SER A 510 -26.91 40.53 63.63
N LEU A 511 -27.45 39.32 63.84
CA LEU A 511 -28.74 39.12 64.53
C LEU A 511 -28.67 39.54 66.00
N VAL A 512 -27.54 39.30 66.67
CA VAL A 512 -27.28 39.77 68.05
C VAL A 512 -27.22 41.29 68.10
N GLU A 513 -26.64 41.96 67.10
CA GLU A 513 -26.65 43.41 67.00
C GLU A 513 -28.05 43.98 66.74
N GLU A 514 -28.84 43.35 65.86
CA GLU A 514 -30.23 43.74 65.62
C GLU A 514 -31.09 43.57 66.88
N THR A 515 -30.95 42.47 67.60
CA THR A 515 -31.67 42.25 68.87
C THR A 515 -31.23 43.24 69.96
N LYS A 516 -29.94 43.61 70.03
CA LYS A 516 -29.48 44.70 70.90
C LYS A 516 -30.13 46.04 70.54
N LYS A 517 -30.23 46.37 69.25
CA LYS A 517 -30.91 47.59 68.78
C LYS A 517 -32.38 47.58 69.19
N ILE A 518 -33.08 46.46 69.01
CA ILE A 518 -34.49 46.28 69.40
C ILE A 518 -34.68 46.47 70.92
N ASN A 519 -33.81 45.89 71.75
CA ASN A 519 -33.87 46.06 73.21
C ASN A 519 -33.61 47.50 73.67
N ILE A 520 -32.74 48.25 72.97
CA ILE A 520 -32.50 49.68 73.26
C ILE A 520 -33.73 50.51 72.91
N THR A 521 -34.43 50.22 71.81
CA THR A 521 -35.71 50.86 71.46
C THR A 521 -36.82 50.54 72.47
N ASN A 522 -36.94 49.30 72.94
CA ASN A 522 -37.95 48.93 73.94
C ASN A 522 -37.69 49.59 75.32
N ASN A 523 -36.42 49.73 75.72
CA ASN A 523 -36.07 50.44 76.96
C ASN A 523 -36.25 51.96 76.88
N LYS A 524 -36.26 52.56 75.68
CA LYS A 524 -36.67 53.96 75.50
C LYS A 524 -38.19 54.12 75.67
N ASN A 525 -38.98 53.23 75.06
CA ASN A 525 -40.44 53.30 75.14
C ASN A 525 -40.98 53.08 76.56
N ASN A 526 -40.32 52.27 77.40
CA ASN A 526 -40.71 52.06 78.81
C ASN A 526 -40.27 53.19 79.78
N LYS A 527 -39.48 54.18 79.33
CA LYS A 527 -39.14 55.37 80.13
C LYS A 527 -40.07 56.56 79.88
N ASP A 528 -40.86 56.50 78.81
CA ASP A 528 -41.84 57.52 78.41
C ASP A 528 -43.29 57.13 78.77
N SER A 529 -43.48 56.07 79.57
CA SER A 529 -44.73 55.59 80.18
C SER A 529 -44.59 55.57 81.70
#